data_AF-A0ABD3FCA6-F1
#
_entry.id   AF-A0ABD3FCA6-F1
#
_cell.length_a   1.000
_cell.length_b   1.000
_cell.length_c   1.000
_cell.angle_alpha   90.00
_cell.angle_beta   90.00
_cell.angle_gamma   90.00
#
_symmetry.space_group_name_H-M   'P 1'
#
loop_
_entity.id
_entity.type
_entity.pdbx_description
1 polymer ?
#
loop_
_entity_poly.entity_id
_entity_poly.type
_entity_poly.pdbx_seq_one_letter_code
_entity_poly.pdbx_strand_id
1 'polypeptide(L)'
;MSRWSPRHSIPVEKCQTIAMGESFFVPYLYVPSADASYVKLVTPWGNVHMSKGLMEQVAVSVGVVILTVMLWRCTARINATLKKKTDANEEDEEEEEEDDDETTSSPDEKLVTKGENSYYYAHEGESVHKTTVSSYGWSDNKKTVSIYLTDNVIKNMKEDQLVLKWTNTSLSLDLLTAPGGDQAKSLVISTLFQDITDATWKAENDTLTITLTKSQELPWNSLNGAAKMMEDHIEYDDAFYD
;
A
#
# COMPACT_ATOMS: atom_id res chain seq x y z
N MET A 1 75.18 28.12 -31.70
CA MET A 1 75.29 26.80 -31.04
C MET A 1 73.93 26.46 -30.45
N SER A 2 73.11 25.71 -31.19
CA SER A 2 71.71 25.43 -30.85
C SER A 2 71.62 24.03 -30.24
N ARG A 3 71.34 23.94 -28.93
CA ARG A 3 71.13 22.66 -28.23
C ARG A 3 69.74 22.12 -28.52
N TRP A 4 69.69 20.98 -29.18
CA TRP A 4 68.53 20.11 -29.27
C TRP A 4 68.33 19.36 -27.93
N SER A 5 67.08 19.27 -27.48
CA SER A 5 66.68 18.44 -26.33
C SER A 5 65.86 17.24 -26.81
N PRO A 6 65.98 16.04 -26.21
CA PRO A 6 65.46 14.80 -26.79
C PRO A 6 63.98 14.58 -26.43
N ARG A 7 63.17 14.20 -27.43
CA ARG A 7 61.80 13.72 -27.23
C ARG A 7 61.82 12.41 -26.46
N HIS A 8 61.15 12.37 -25.32
CA HIS A 8 60.81 11.13 -24.62
C HIS A 8 59.71 10.40 -25.39
N SER A 9 60.04 9.24 -25.94
CA SER A 9 59.11 8.30 -26.55
C SER A 9 58.36 7.54 -25.45
N ILE A 10 57.05 7.72 -25.40
CA ILE A 10 56.13 7.00 -24.50
C ILE A 10 55.98 5.56 -25.03
N PRO A 11 56.13 4.52 -24.18
CA PRO A 11 55.97 3.14 -24.60
C PRO A 11 54.51 2.85 -24.95
N VAL A 12 54.30 2.27 -26.13
CA VAL A 12 53.00 1.78 -26.60
C VAL A 12 52.69 0.48 -25.84
N GLU A 13 51.77 0.54 -24.89
CA GLU A 13 51.25 -0.65 -24.19
C GLU A 13 50.63 -1.62 -25.20
N LYS A 14 51.11 -2.86 -25.18
CA LYS A 14 50.53 -3.97 -25.93
C LYS A 14 49.22 -4.38 -25.25
N CYS A 15 48.08 -4.12 -25.91
CA CYS A 15 46.80 -4.70 -25.54
C CYS A 15 46.90 -6.23 -25.59
N GLN A 16 46.93 -6.86 -24.42
CA GLN A 16 46.90 -8.30 -24.26
C GLN A 16 45.44 -8.75 -24.44
N THR A 17 45.16 -9.48 -25.52
CA THR A 17 43.84 -10.05 -25.82
C THR A 17 43.58 -11.20 -24.84
N ILE A 18 42.90 -10.90 -23.73
CA ILE A 18 42.45 -11.90 -22.78
C ILE A 18 41.22 -12.59 -23.38
N ALA A 19 41.35 -13.88 -23.69
CA ALA A 19 40.22 -14.74 -24.01
C ALA A 19 39.38 -14.94 -22.74
N MET A 20 38.31 -14.16 -22.58
CA MET A 20 37.37 -14.30 -21.47
C MET A 20 36.33 -15.38 -21.83
N GLY A 21 36.23 -16.41 -20.99
CA GLY A 21 35.00 -17.20 -20.89
C GLY A 21 33.82 -16.28 -20.54
N GLU A 22 32.60 -16.72 -20.83
CA GLU A 22 31.32 -15.98 -20.81
C GLU A 22 31.04 -15.19 -19.52
N SER A 23 31.79 -14.13 -19.26
CA SER A 23 31.56 -13.19 -18.18
C SER A 23 30.51 -12.21 -18.65
N PHE A 24 29.33 -12.27 -18.04
CA PHE A 24 28.26 -11.30 -18.26
C PHE A 24 28.78 -9.90 -17.98
N PHE A 25 28.90 -9.09 -19.03
CA PHE A 25 29.23 -7.67 -18.91
C PHE A 25 27.94 -6.88 -18.74
N VAL A 26 27.81 -6.19 -17.61
CA VAL A 26 26.68 -5.29 -17.35
C VAL A 26 27.09 -3.87 -17.78
N PRO A 27 26.41 -3.25 -18.77
CA PRO A 27 26.66 -1.87 -19.14
C PRO A 27 26.54 -0.93 -17.94
N TYR A 28 27.47 0.02 -17.82
CA TYR A 28 27.46 0.99 -16.73
C TYR A 28 27.73 2.40 -17.24
N LEU A 29 27.23 3.37 -16.49
CA LEU A 29 27.45 4.79 -16.74
C LEU A 29 28.66 5.25 -15.95
N TYR A 30 29.63 5.86 -16.64
CA TYR A 30 30.80 6.47 -16.05
C TYR A 30 30.70 7.99 -16.15
N VAL A 31 30.80 8.65 -14.99
CA VAL A 31 30.82 10.11 -14.87
C VAL A 31 32.23 10.52 -14.42
N PRO A 32 33.07 11.07 -15.30
CA PRO A 32 34.48 11.32 -15.00
C PRO A 32 34.70 12.39 -13.92
N SER A 33 33.75 13.33 -13.76
CA SER A 33 33.74 14.36 -12.73
C SER A 33 32.32 14.91 -12.57
N ALA A 34 31.99 15.46 -11.39
CA ALA A 34 30.70 16.11 -11.15
C ALA A 34 30.44 17.29 -12.11
N ASP A 35 31.51 17.96 -12.55
CA ASP A 35 31.47 19.10 -13.48
C ASP A 35 31.58 18.70 -14.96
N ALA A 36 31.62 17.40 -15.25
CA ALA A 36 31.72 16.94 -16.63
C ALA A 36 30.43 17.26 -17.42
N SER A 37 30.60 17.84 -18.61
CA SER A 37 29.51 18.11 -19.55
C SER A 37 29.03 16.88 -20.32
N TYR A 38 29.60 15.70 -20.05
CA TYR A 38 29.31 14.46 -20.74
C TYR A 38 29.28 13.27 -19.77
N VAL A 39 28.52 12.26 -20.16
CA VAL A 39 28.46 10.96 -19.51
C VAL A 39 28.92 9.91 -20.51
N LYS A 40 29.66 8.91 -20.04
CA LYS A 40 30.20 7.83 -20.87
C LYS A 40 29.48 6.53 -20.55
N LEU A 41 28.74 6.00 -21.52
CA LEU A 41 28.17 4.66 -21.41
C LEU A 41 29.22 3.64 -21.88
N VAL A 42 29.63 2.77 -20.97
CA VAL A 42 30.60 1.71 -21.24
C VAL A 42 29.84 0.43 -21.56
N THR A 43 30.03 -0.10 -22.76
CA THR A 43 29.39 -1.33 -23.26
C THR A 43 30.46 -2.31 -23.74
N PRO A 44 30.14 -3.60 -23.92
CA PRO A 44 31.08 -4.58 -24.49
C PRO A 44 31.56 -4.20 -25.89
N TRP A 45 30.72 -3.48 -26.63
CA TRP A 45 30.98 -3.04 -28.00
C TRP A 45 31.72 -1.70 -28.08
N GLY A 46 32.03 -1.09 -26.94
CA GLY A 46 32.79 0.14 -26.86
C GLY A 46 32.13 1.22 -26.01
N ASN A 47 32.63 2.44 -26.18
CA ASN A 47 32.30 3.58 -25.36
C ASN A 47 31.45 4.59 -26.14
N VAL A 48 30.27 4.91 -25.62
CA VAL A 48 29.42 5.95 -26.20
C VAL A 48 29.49 7.19 -25.32
N HIS A 49 29.84 8.32 -25.93
CA HIS A 49 29.90 9.61 -25.26
C HIS A 49 28.59 10.35 -25.51
N MET A 50 27.88 10.68 -24.42
CA MET A 50 26.63 11.44 -24.49
C MET A 50 26.80 12.77 -23.78
N SER A 51 26.34 13.86 -24.39
CA SER A 51 26.31 15.15 -23.70
C SER A 51 25.26 15.14 -22.59
N LYS A 52 25.53 15.82 -21.48
CA LYS A 52 24.63 15.90 -20.33
C LYS A 52 23.26 16.49 -20.72
N GLY A 53 23.26 17.49 -21.60
CA GLY A 53 22.03 18.09 -22.13
C GLY A 53 21.19 17.11 -22.97
N LEU A 54 21.82 16.21 -23.74
CA LEU A 54 21.08 15.19 -24.49
C LEU A 54 20.51 14.12 -23.54
N MET A 55 21.26 13.71 -22.52
CA MET A 55 20.76 12.79 -21.49
C MET A 55 19.55 13.35 -20.74
N GLU A 56 19.57 14.64 -20.40
CA GLU A 56 18.45 15.32 -19.74
C GLU A 56 17.21 15.37 -20.64
N GLN A 57 17.39 15.72 -21.92
CA GLN A 57 16.30 15.68 -22.91
C GLN A 57 15.74 14.28 -23.09
N VAL A 58 16.60 13.26 -23.16
CA VAL A 58 16.18 11.86 -23.27
C VAL A 58 15.41 11.44 -22.03
N ALA A 59 15.89 11.76 -20.82
CA ALA A 59 15.21 11.42 -19.58
C ALA A 59 13.81 12.07 -19.48
N VAL A 60 13.70 13.35 -19.85
CA VAL A 60 12.41 14.06 -19.93
C VAL A 60 11.50 13.39 -20.96
N SER A 61 12.01 13.07 -22.15
CA SER A 61 11.21 12.43 -23.21
C SER A 61 10.69 11.05 -22.79
N VAL A 62 11.53 10.23 -22.14
CA VAL A 62 11.13 8.92 -21.59
C VAL A 62 10.09 9.10 -20.49
N GLY A 63 10.26 10.09 -19.61
CA GLY A 63 9.28 10.44 -18.59
C GLY A 63 7.90 10.77 -19.18
N VAL A 64 7.85 11.57 -20.25
CA VAL A 64 6.60 11.92 -20.94
C VAL A 64 5.96 10.68 -21.57
N VAL A 65 6.74 9.78 -22.20
CA VAL A 65 6.22 8.54 -22.77
C VAL A 65 5.65 7.62 -21.69
N ILE A 66 6.36 7.47 -20.55
CA ILE A 66 5.86 6.65 -19.43
C ILE A 66 4.58 7.25 -18.85
N LEU A 67 4.54 8.56 -18.63
CA LEU A 67 3.37 9.26 -18.09
C LEU A 67 2.16 9.13 -19.02
N THR A 68 2.35 9.29 -20.33
CA THR A 68 1.27 9.13 -21.32
C THR A 68 0.75 7.70 -21.37
N VAL A 69 1.63 6.69 -21.30
CA VAL A 69 1.23 5.27 -21.20
C VAL A 69 0.49 4.99 -19.89
N MET A 70 0.92 5.56 -18.77
CA MET A 70 0.21 5.44 -17.49
C MET A 70 -1.17 6.09 -17.54
N LEU A 71 -1.28 7.31 -18.06
CA LEU A 71 -2.56 7.99 -18.22
C LEU A 71 -3.50 7.20 -19.13
N TRP A 72 -3.00 6.63 -20.22
CA TRP A 72 -3.79 5.79 -21.11
C TRP A 72 -4.27 4.50 -20.42
N ARG A 73 -3.44 3.88 -19.57
CA ARG A 73 -3.86 2.74 -18.74
C ARG A 73 -4.87 3.12 -17.67
N CYS A 74 -4.74 4.31 -17.07
CA CYS A 74 -5.70 4.80 -16.09
C CYS A 74 -7.06 5.11 -16.73
N THR A 75 -7.10 5.73 -17.92
CA THR A 75 -8.37 6.03 -18.61
C THR A 75 -9.10 4.76 -19.06
N ALA A 76 -8.37 3.74 -19.51
CA ALA A 76 -8.97 2.44 -19.85
C ALA A 76 -9.66 1.76 -18.66
N ARG A 77 -9.10 1.89 -17.44
CA ARG A 77 -9.70 1.32 -16.22
C ARG A 77 -10.96 2.06 -15.77
N ILE A 78 -10.97 3.39 -15.84
CA ILE A 78 -12.12 4.21 -15.42
C ILE A 78 -13.33 3.97 -16.34
N ASN A 79 -13.11 3.73 -17.63
CA ASN A 79 -14.21 3.51 -18.58
C ASN A 79 -14.93 2.15 -18.38
N ALA A 80 -14.23 1.13 -17.86
CA ALA A 80 -14.83 -0.17 -17.53
C ALA A 80 -15.75 -0.11 -16.31
N THR A 81 -15.42 0.73 -15.31
CA THR A 81 -16.24 0.88 -14.10
C THR A 81 -17.48 1.74 -14.32
N LEU A 82 -17.46 2.64 -15.31
CA LEU A 82 -18.62 3.48 -15.66
C LEU A 82 -19.70 2.72 -16.41
N LYS A 83 -19.35 1.83 -17.36
CA LYS A 83 -20.35 1.00 -18.06
C LYS A 83 -21.13 0.08 -17.13
N LYS A 84 -20.46 -0.51 -16.12
CA LYS A 84 -21.11 -1.38 -15.14
C LYS A 84 -22.18 -0.67 -14.29
N LYS A 85 -22.15 0.67 -14.22
CA LYS A 85 -23.12 1.45 -13.45
C LYS A 85 -24.31 1.96 -14.27
N THR A 86 -24.24 1.88 -15.60
CA THR A 86 -25.34 2.31 -16.48
C THR A 86 -26.29 1.16 -16.80
N ASP A 87 -25.82 -0.08 -16.80
CA ASP A 87 -26.66 -1.26 -17.08
C ASP A 87 -27.35 -1.84 -15.83
N ALA A 88 -27.18 -1.24 -14.64
CA ALA A 88 -27.74 -1.72 -13.37
C ALA A 88 -28.79 -0.78 -12.76
N ASN A 89 -29.33 0.15 -13.56
CA ASN A 89 -30.30 1.16 -13.10
C ASN A 89 -31.50 1.31 -14.05
N GLU A 90 -31.80 0.30 -14.87
CA GLU A 90 -32.97 0.27 -15.77
C GLU A 90 -33.93 -0.91 -15.52
N GLU A 91 -33.73 -1.72 -14.48
CA GLU A 91 -34.66 -2.80 -14.09
C GLU A 91 -34.84 -2.80 -12.57
N ASP A 92 -35.72 -1.93 -12.04
CA ASP A 92 -36.46 -2.10 -10.78
C ASP A 92 -37.30 -0.83 -10.52
N GLU A 93 -38.27 -0.59 -11.41
CA GLU A 93 -39.45 0.22 -11.10
C GLU A 93 -40.66 -0.62 -11.53
N GLU A 94 -41.30 -1.31 -10.58
CA GLU A 94 -42.74 -1.58 -10.58
C GLU A 94 -43.17 -2.27 -9.27
N GLU A 95 -44.20 -1.66 -8.64
CA GLU A 95 -45.24 -2.29 -7.77
C GLU A 95 -44.83 -2.70 -6.33
N GLU A 96 -45.58 -2.44 -5.25
CA GLU A 96 -46.94 -1.95 -5.02
C GLU A 96 -47.15 -1.61 -3.51
N GLU A 97 -48.07 -0.65 -3.26
CA GLU A 97 -49.14 -0.57 -2.23
C GLU A 97 -48.79 -0.68 -0.72
N GLU A 98 -49.00 0.40 0.04
CA GLU A 98 -50.16 0.66 0.92
C GLU A 98 -50.37 -0.39 2.03
N ASP A 99 -50.01 -0.02 3.27
CA ASP A 99 -50.95 -0.24 4.39
C ASP A 99 -50.70 0.77 5.51
N ASP A 100 -51.78 1.50 5.77
CA ASP A 100 -51.97 2.54 6.76
C ASP A 100 -52.44 1.84 8.05
N ASP A 101 -51.71 1.98 9.16
CA ASP A 101 -52.32 1.69 10.47
C ASP A 101 -51.67 2.52 11.59
N GLU A 102 -52.35 3.63 11.83
CA GLU A 102 -52.23 4.52 12.96
C GLU A 102 -52.70 3.81 14.24
N THR A 103 -51.76 3.42 15.11
CA THR A 103 -52.07 3.10 16.51
C THR A 103 -51.27 3.98 17.47
N THR A 104 -51.92 5.06 17.86
CA THR A 104 -51.61 5.85 19.04
C THR A 104 -51.66 4.96 20.28
N SER A 105 -50.50 4.67 20.88
CA SER A 105 -50.42 4.04 22.20
C SER A 105 -49.65 4.93 23.17
N SER A 106 -50.35 5.28 24.25
CA SER A 106 -49.96 6.15 25.34
C SER A 106 -48.60 5.78 25.97
N PRO A 107 -47.80 6.76 26.41
CA PRO A 107 -46.48 6.51 26.98
C PRO A 107 -46.57 6.33 28.51
N ASP A 108 -47.27 5.32 29.00
CA ASP A 108 -47.21 4.91 30.40
C ASP A 108 -47.52 3.41 30.47
N GLU A 109 -46.77 2.65 31.28
CA GLU A 109 -46.91 1.20 31.55
C GLU A 109 -45.93 0.20 30.90
N LYS A 110 -44.72 0.62 30.48
CA LYS A 110 -43.59 -0.33 30.30
C LYS A 110 -42.68 -0.38 31.53
N LEU A 111 -43.30 -0.50 32.70
CA LEU A 111 -42.64 -0.77 33.98
C LEU A 111 -43.12 -2.14 34.47
N VAL A 112 -42.15 -3.03 34.70
CA VAL A 112 -42.28 -4.32 35.39
C VAL A 112 -42.76 -5.50 34.53
N THR A 113 -41.82 -6.03 33.73
CA THR A 113 -41.68 -7.49 33.64
C THR A 113 -40.19 -7.82 33.59
N LYS A 114 -39.54 -7.74 34.76
CA LYS A 114 -38.22 -8.31 34.97
C LYS A 114 -38.33 -9.82 34.79
N GLY A 115 -38.05 -10.31 33.58
CA GLY A 115 -37.68 -11.71 33.39
C GLY A 115 -36.36 -11.98 34.11
N GLU A 116 -36.29 -13.12 34.82
CA GLU A 116 -35.17 -13.58 35.65
C GLU A 116 -33.84 -13.80 34.91
N ASN A 117 -33.71 -13.37 33.64
CA ASN A 117 -32.52 -13.55 32.81
C ASN A 117 -31.95 -12.23 32.25
N SER A 118 -32.27 -11.07 32.84
CA SER A 118 -31.64 -9.81 32.44
C SER A 118 -30.27 -9.66 33.12
N TYR A 119 -29.25 -10.28 32.53
CA TYR A 119 -27.85 -9.98 32.80
C TYR A 119 -27.56 -8.53 32.38
N TYR A 120 -27.84 -7.58 33.27
CA TYR A 120 -27.29 -6.23 33.17
C TYR A 120 -25.78 -6.34 33.43
N TYR A 121 -24.99 -6.41 32.36
CA TYR A 121 -23.58 -6.09 32.41
C TYR A 121 -23.45 -4.59 32.69
N ALA A 122 -23.49 -4.22 33.96
CA ALA A 122 -23.05 -2.91 34.41
C ALA A 122 -21.52 -2.88 34.28
N HIS A 123 -21.02 -2.48 33.11
CA HIS A 123 -19.64 -2.04 32.96
C HIS A 123 -19.50 -0.66 33.59
N GLU A 124 -19.56 -0.61 34.92
CA GLU A 124 -19.23 0.57 35.71
C GLU A 124 -17.74 0.48 36.05
N GLY A 125 -16.93 0.98 35.13
CA GLY A 125 -15.51 1.21 35.33
C GLY A 125 -15.13 2.35 34.41
N GLU A 126 -14.57 3.43 34.98
CA GLU A 126 -14.01 4.58 34.29
C GLU A 126 -13.20 4.12 33.07
N SER A 127 -13.87 4.09 31.92
CA SER A 127 -13.24 3.77 30.66
C SER A 127 -12.60 5.06 30.20
N VAL A 128 -11.30 5.21 30.51
CA VAL A 128 -10.41 6.00 29.67
C VAL A 128 -10.82 5.68 28.23
N HIS A 129 -11.40 6.65 27.53
CA HIS A 129 -12.14 6.45 26.27
C HIS A 129 -11.20 5.92 25.18
N LYS A 130 -10.90 4.62 25.23
CA LYS A 130 -10.12 3.91 24.23
C LYS A 130 -10.99 3.84 23.00
N THR A 131 -10.76 4.80 22.11
CA THR A 131 -11.56 4.91 20.90
C THR A 131 -11.00 3.91 19.90
N THR A 132 -11.70 2.81 19.67
CA THR A 132 -11.35 1.86 18.62
C THR A 132 -11.40 2.58 17.27
N VAL A 133 -10.41 2.36 16.41
CA VAL A 133 -10.42 2.87 15.04
C VAL A 133 -11.58 2.22 14.30
N SER A 134 -12.62 3.00 14.00
CA SER A 134 -13.87 2.49 13.41
C SER A 134 -13.80 2.32 11.88
N SER A 135 -12.89 3.04 11.21
CA SER A 135 -12.77 3.00 9.76
C SER A 135 -11.31 3.03 9.33
N TYR A 136 -10.95 2.11 8.44
CA TYR A 136 -9.66 2.08 7.76
C TYR A 136 -9.86 1.49 6.35
N GLY A 137 -9.05 1.96 5.41
CA GLY A 137 -8.96 1.36 4.09
C GLY A 137 -7.78 0.39 4.02
N TRP A 138 -7.80 -0.55 3.09
CA TRP A 138 -6.62 -1.35 2.78
C TRP A 138 -6.53 -1.66 1.29
N SER A 139 -5.32 -1.97 0.81
CA SER A 139 -5.07 -2.38 -0.57
C SER A 139 -4.07 -3.53 -0.61
N ASP A 140 -4.28 -4.42 -1.58
CA ASP A 140 -3.40 -5.55 -1.83
C ASP A 140 -2.43 -5.26 -2.97
N ASN A 141 -1.16 -5.61 -2.77
CA ASN A 141 -0.13 -5.61 -3.81
C ASN A 141 0.56 -6.99 -3.84
N LYS A 142 1.39 -7.26 -4.84
CA LYS A 142 2.02 -8.57 -5.04
C LYS A 142 2.81 -9.04 -3.81
N LYS A 143 3.63 -8.15 -3.23
CA LYS A 143 4.52 -8.47 -2.10
C LYS A 143 4.12 -7.80 -0.79
N THR A 144 3.20 -6.84 -0.83
CA THR A 144 2.88 -5.99 0.31
C THR A 144 1.38 -5.76 0.42
N VAL A 145 0.92 -5.48 1.62
CA VAL A 145 -0.44 -5.04 1.92
C VAL A 145 -0.35 -3.68 2.58
N SER A 146 -1.12 -2.70 2.12
CA SER A 146 -1.11 -1.36 2.68
C SER A 146 -2.43 -1.07 3.39
N ILE A 147 -2.37 -0.62 4.64
CA ILE A 147 -3.52 -0.19 5.44
C ILE A 147 -3.44 1.33 5.56
N TYR A 148 -4.54 2.01 5.27
CA TYR A 148 -4.66 3.46 5.29
C TYR A 148 -5.61 3.87 6.42
N LEU A 149 -5.10 4.69 7.33
CA LEU A 149 -5.89 5.31 8.38
C LEU A 149 -5.89 6.81 8.16
N THR A 150 -7.08 7.40 8.03
CA THR A 150 -7.29 8.84 7.92
C THR A 150 -7.96 9.34 9.18
N ASP A 151 -7.27 10.22 9.91
CA ASP A 151 -7.74 10.71 11.21
C ASP A 151 -7.15 12.07 11.55
N ASN A 152 -7.92 12.89 12.26
CA ASN A 152 -7.48 14.21 12.70
C ASN A 152 -6.31 14.12 13.70
N VAL A 153 -6.21 13.01 14.44
CA VAL A 153 -5.11 12.78 15.40
C VAL A 153 -3.76 12.63 14.68
N ILE A 154 -3.75 12.17 13.44
CA ILE A 154 -2.51 11.88 12.68
C ILE A 154 -1.83 13.17 12.21
N LYS A 155 -2.60 14.23 11.92
CA LYS A 155 -2.13 15.50 11.35
C LYS A 155 -0.94 16.13 12.07
N ASN A 156 -0.95 16.04 13.40
CA ASN A 156 0.06 16.66 14.27
C ASN A 156 0.83 15.63 15.08
N MET A 157 0.76 14.36 14.68
CA MET A 157 1.37 13.27 15.43
C MET A 157 2.88 13.25 15.20
N LYS A 158 3.63 12.99 16.27
CA LYS A 158 5.06 12.72 16.22
C LYS A 158 5.34 11.22 16.16
N GLU A 159 6.52 10.84 15.69
CA GLU A 159 6.87 9.42 15.50
C GLU A 159 6.89 8.61 16.81
N ASP A 160 7.17 9.27 17.93
CA ASP A 160 7.19 8.69 19.28
C ASP A 160 5.80 8.45 19.89
N GLN A 161 4.74 8.94 19.24
CA GLN A 161 3.35 8.77 19.67
C GLN A 161 2.68 7.54 19.06
N LEU A 162 3.36 6.83 18.15
CA LEU A 162 2.84 5.63 17.50
C LEU A 162 3.57 4.39 18.01
N VAL A 163 2.80 3.46 18.56
CA VAL A 163 3.29 2.17 19.02
C VAL A 163 2.74 1.10 18.09
N LEU A 164 3.59 0.62 17.19
CA LEU A 164 3.27 -0.50 16.30
C LEU A 164 3.85 -1.79 16.88
N LYS A 165 2.98 -2.75 17.17
CA LYS A 165 3.34 -4.11 17.57
C LYS A 165 2.78 -5.07 16.55
N TRP A 166 3.59 -5.99 16.07
CA TRP A 166 3.17 -6.96 15.09
C TRP A 166 3.78 -8.33 15.37
N THR A 167 3.12 -9.35 14.87
CA THR A 167 3.60 -10.73 14.81
C THR A 167 3.40 -11.23 13.38
N ASN A 168 3.76 -12.49 13.10
CA ASN A 168 3.56 -13.06 11.77
C ASN A 168 2.09 -13.00 11.33
N THR A 169 1.13 -13.11 12.25
CA THR A 169 -0.30 -13.21 11.93
C THR A 169 -1.15 -12.16 12.61
N SER A 170 -0.57 -11.16 13.28
CA SER A 170 -1.36 -10.15 14.00
C SER A 170 -0.70 -8.78 13.99
N LEU A 171 -1.51 -7.74 14.10
CA LEU A 171 -1.10 -6.35 14.09
C LEU A 171 -1.86 -5.59 15.18
N SER A 172 -1.15 -4.81 15.98
CA SER A 172 -1.71 -3.88 16.95
C SER A 172 -1.03 -2.52 16.77
N LEU A 173 -1.84 -1.50 16.55
CA LEU A 173 -1.43 -0.12 16.44
C LEU A 173 -2.10 0.67 17.55
N ASP A 174 -1.29 1.34 18.37
CA ASP A 174 -1.78 2.28 19.37
C ASP A 174 -1.29 3.69 19.02
N LEU A 175 -2.23 4.63 18.94
CA LEU A 175 -1.97 6.06 18.74
C LEU A 175 -2.14 6.76 20.09
N LEU A 176 -1.09 7.43 20.55
CA LEU A 176 -1.05 8.15 21.82
C LEU A 176 -1.31 9.64 21.61
N THR A 177 -1.94 10.29 22.60
CA THR A 177 -2.22 11.74 22.55
C THR A 177 -0.94 12.57 22.70
N ALA A 178 0.00 12.05 23.50
CA ALA A 178 1.32 12.63 23.76
C ALA A 178 2.35 11.50 23.86
N PRO A 179 3.67 11.77 23.72
CA PRO A 179 4.69 10.73 23.86
C PRO A 179 4.64 10.12 25.27
N GLY A 180 4.35 8.82 25.37
CA GLY A 180 4.14 8.13 26.64
C GLY A 180 2.84 8.49 27.39
N GLY A 181 1.94 9.23 26.74
CA GLY A 181 0.64 9.62 27.31
C GLY A 181 -0.45 8.57 27.08
N ASP A 182 -1.70 8.99 27.30
CA ASP A 182 -2.86 8.12 27.16
C ASP A 182 -3.13 7.72 25.70
N GLN A 183 -3.67 6.51 25.55
CA GLN A 183 -4.09 5.97 24.28
C GLN A 183 -5.30 6.72 23.73
N ALA A 184 -5.10 7.43 22.62
CA ALA A 184 -6.18 8.10 21.89
C ALA A 184 -6.98 7.09 21.07
N LYS A 185 -6.28 6.28 20.25
CA LYS A 185 -6.90 5.33 19.33
C LYS A 185 -6.14 4.01 19.26
N SER A 186 -6.86 2.94 18.92
CA SER A 186 -6.30 1.59 18.77
C SER A 186 -6.87 0.91 17.54
N LEU A 187 -6.01 0.31 16.74
CA LEU A 187 -6.40 -0.65 15.72
C LEU A 187 -5.76 -2.00 16.06
N VAL A 188 -6.59 -3.01 16.30
CA VAL A 188 -6.14 -4.37 16.61
C VAL A 188 -6.72 -5.32 15.57
N ILE A 189 -5.83 -6.03 14.87
CA ILE A 189 -6.16 -7.09 13.93
C ILE A 189 -5.56 -8.39 14.49
N SER A 190 -6.40 -9.19 15.13
CA SER A 190 -5.98 -10.39 15.85
C SER A 190 -5.41 -11.47 14.93
N THR A 191 -6.00 -11.61 13.74
CA THR A 191 -5.62 -12.63 12.76
C THR A 191 -5.60 -12.00 11.37
N LEU A 192 -4.43 -11.91 10.77
CA LEU A 192 -4.22 -11.50 9.37
C LEU A 192 -4.57 -12.68 8.44
N PHE A 193 -4.87 -12.36 7.18
CA PHE A 193 -5.24 -13.37 6.19
C PHE A 193 -4.09 -14.35 5.88
N GLN A 194 -2.85 -13.88 5.90
CA GLN A 194 -1.64 -14.69 5.77
C GLN A 194 -0.50 -14.11 6.61
N ASP A 195 0.58 -14.88 6.71
CA ASP A 195 1.78 -14.49 7.42
C ASP A 195 2.48 -13.28 6.78
N ILE A 196 2.97 -12.38 7.63
CA ILE A 196 3.81 -11.25 7.26
C ILE A 196 5.24 -11.45 7.80
N THR A 197 6.22 -10.87 7.12
CA THR A 197 7.64 -10.94 7.49
C THR A 197 8.16 -9.64 8.09
N ASP A 198 7.50 -8.53 7.77
CA ASP A 198 7.87 -7.20 8.24
C ASP A 198 6.65 -6.28 8.24
N ALA A 199 6.70 -5.23 9.06
CA ALA A 199 5.70 -4.17 9.08
C ALA A 199 6.37 -2.81 9.29
N THR A 200 6.12 -1.90 8.36
CA THR A 200 6.61 -0.52 8.40
C THR A 200 5.44 0.43 8.36
N TRP A 201 5.66 1.69 8.73
CA TRP A 201 4.61 2.70 8.68
C TRP A 201 5.19 4.04 8.24
N LYS A 202 4.33 4.88 7.67
CA LYS A 202 4.63 6.25 7.28
C LYS A 202 3.42 7.13 7.56
N ALA A 203 3.62 8.24 8.27
CA ALA A 203 2.62 9.28 8.42
C ALA A 203 2.89 10.38 7.39
N GLU A 204 1.89 10.74 6.60
CA GLU A 204 1.98 11.84 5.63
C GLU A 204 0.68 12.64 5.65
N ASN A 205 0.80 13.93 5.96
CA ASN A 205 -0.34 14.83 6.16
C ASN A 205 -1.31 14.27 7.22
N ASP A 206 -2.52 13.90 6.80
CA ASP A 206 -3.59 13.40 7.67
C ASP A 206 -3.81 11.88 7.49
N THR A 207 -2.87 11.20 6.82
CA THR A 207 -2.97 9.77 6.50
C THR A 207 -1.78 8.99 7.06
N LEU A 208 -2.09 7.97 7.85
CA LEU A 208 -1.12 6.97 8.30
C LEU A 208 -1.22 5.75 7.38
N THR A 209 -0.12 5.43 6.72
CA THR A 209 0.00 4.23 5.88
C THR A 209 0.85 3.20 6.59
N ILE A 210 0.28 2.03 6.87
CA ILE A 210 1.00 0.87 7.40
C ILE A 210 1.23 -0.09 6.24
N THR A 211 2.48 -0.46 5.98
CA THR A 211 2.84 -1.40 4.92
C THR A 211 3.33 -2.70 5.54
N LEU A 212 2.59 -3.77 5.29
CA LEU A 212 2.91 -5.13 5.72
C LEU A 212 3.60 -5.85 4.55
N THR A 213 4.74 -6.48 4.80
CA THR A 213 5.43 -7.32 3.81
C THR A 213 4.96 -8.75 3.94
N LYS A 214 4.38 -9.30 2.87
CA LYS A 214 3.85 -10.67 2.87
C LYS A 214 4.98 -11.69 2.96
N SER A 215 4.73 -12.82 3.61
CA SER A 215 5.62 -13.98 3.60
C SER A 215 5.55 -14.75 2.26
N GLN A 216 4.38 -14.76 1.63
CA GLN A 216 4.13 -15.42 0.34
C GLN A 216 3.47 -14.44 -0.65
N GLU A 217 3.81 -14.51 -1.94
CA GLU A 217 3.26 -13.64 -2.99
C GLU A 217 1.85 -14.07 -3.46
N LEU A 218 0.98 -14.42 -2.51
CA LEU A 218 -0.40 -14.78 -2.78
C LEU A 218 -1.32 -13.56 -2.65
N PRO A 219 -2.37 -13.44 -3.48
CA PRO A 219 -3.34 -12.35 -3.34
C PRO A 219 -4.10 -12.47 -2.02
N TRP A 220 -4.38 -11.32 -1.40
CA TRP A 220 -5.21 -11.27 -0.19
C TRP A 220 -6.63 -10.88 -0.56
N ASN A 221 -7.59 -11.77 -0.26
CA ASN A 221 -9.02 -11.51 -0.49
C ASN A 221 -9.67 -10.76 0.69
N SER A 222 -9.03 -10.80 1.85
CA SER A 222 -9.43 -10.11 3.08
C SER A 222 -8.19 -9.66 3.82
N LEU A 223 -8.34 -8.65 4.69
CA LEU A 223 -7.30 -8.29 5.66
C LEU A 223 -7.37 -9.19 6.90
N ASN A 224 -8.58 -9.57 7.31
CA ASN A 224 -8.83 -10.41 8.49
C ASN A 224 -8.93 -11.89 8.09
N GLY A 225 -8.12 -12.72 8.73
CA GLY A 225 -8.10 -14.17 8.54
C GLY A 225 -9.39 -14.87 8.98
N ALA A 226 -10.21 -14.26 9.82
CA ALA A 226 -11.52 -14.81 10.18
C ALA A 226 -12.44 -15.00 8.95
N ALA A 227 -12.33 -14.13 7.94
CA ALA A 227 -13.11 -14.24 6.71
C ALA A 227 -12.76 -15.50 5.90
N LYS A 228 -11.51 -15.97 6.00
CA LYS A 228 -11.07 -17.20 5.32
C LYS A 228 -11.86 -18.42 5.78
N MET A 229 -12.22 -18.47 7.06
CA MET A 229 -12.90 -19.61 7.66
C MET A 229 -14.40 -19.66 7.30
N MET A 230 -14.98 -18.56 6.82
CA MET A 230 -16.40 -18.52 6.45
C MET A 230 -16.64 -19.14 5.06
N GLU A 231 -15.73 -18.93 4.11
CA GLU A 231 -15.85 -19.49 2.75
C GLU A 231 -15.77 -21.03 2.77
N ASP A 232 -14.90 -21.59 3.60
CA ASP A 232 -14.69 -23.03 3.70
C ASP A 232 -15.86 -23.79 4.35
N HIS A 233 -16.82 -23.09 4.98
CA HIS A 233 -17.96 -23.70 5.68
C HIS A 233 -19.30 -23.56 4.94
N ILE A 234 -19.31 -22.95 3.76
CA ILE A 234 -20.50 -23.00 2.89
C ILE A 234 -20.43 -24.31 2.09
N GLU A 235 -20.69 -25.42 2.77
CA GLU A 235 -20.98 -26.69 2.10
C GLU A 235 -22.33 -26.49 1.39
N TYR A 236 -22.29 -26.31 0.07
CA TYR A 236 -23.51 -26.23 -0.73
C TYR A 236 -24.23 -27.55 -0.58
N ASP A 237 -25.40 -27.52 0.06
CA ASP A 237 -26.26 -28.69 0.23
C ASP A 237 -26.83 -29.04 -1.16
N ASP A 238 -26.12 -29.88 -1.90
CA ASP A 238 -26.47 -30.34 -3.25
C ASP A 238 -27.85 -31.04 -3.29
N ALA A 239 -28.45 -31.33 -2.12
CA ALA A 239 -29.78 -31.92 -1.96
C ALA A 239 -30.95 -31.04 -2.42
N PHE A 240 -30.73 -29.76 -2.75
CA PHE A 240 -31.78 -28.87 -3.24
C PHE A 240 -32.00 -28.89 -4.77
N TYR A 241 -31.24 -29.71 -5.51
CA TYR A 241 -31.32 -29.78 -6.98
C TYR A 241 -31.85 -31.11 -7.55
N ASP A 242 -32.55 -31.94 -6.75
CA ASP A 242 -33.23 -33.17 -7.22
C ASP A 242 -34.69 -32.94 -7.65
#